data_AF-A0A4D4JAP5-F1
#
_entry.id   AF-A0A4D4JAP5-F1
#
_cell.length_a   1.000
_cell.length_b   1.000
_cell.length_c   1.000
_cell.angle_alpha   90.00
_cell.angle_beta   90.00
_cell.angle_gamma   90.00
#
_symmetry.space_group_name_H-M   'P 1'
#
loop_
_entity.id
_entity.type
_entity.pdbx_description
1 polymer ?
#
loop_
_entity_poly.entity_id
_entity_poly.type
_entity_poly.pdbx_seq_one_letter_code
_entity_poly.pdbx_strand_id
1 'polypeptide(L)'
;MTAHTPTVEVDQPTREALARLSAGDLGVLRPAEQARAEDRAGSGLDARTFALVRIAVLIALDAPPASYLGQIPQALEAGVAPADMLGVLRAVASQVGMPKVVAAAPEIALALGLSLPGGEEFS
;
A
#
# COMPACT_ATOMS: atom_id res chain seq x y z
N MET A 1 -34.36 18.77 -20.34
CA MET A 1 -32.96 18.55 -20.77
C MET A 1 -32.65 17.07 -20.57
N THR A 2 -32.69 16.28 -21.63
CA THR A 2 -32.27 14.87 -21.61
C THR A 2 -30.75 14.82 -21.61
N ALA A 3 -30.14 14.30 -20.54
CA ALA A 3 -28.70 14.10 -20.50
C ALA A 3 -28.32 12.99 -21.50
N HIS A 4 -27.71 13.38 -22.61
CA HIS A 4 -27.04 12.44 -23.51
C HIS A 4 -25.78 11.96 -22.79
N THR A 5 -25.78 10.72 -22.29
CA THR A 5 -24.56 10.11 -21.76
C THR A 5 -23.76 9.64 -22.97
N PRO A 6 -22.59 10.24 -23.27
CA PRO A 6 -21.76 9.78 -24.36
C PRO A 6 -21.23 8.39 -24.03
N THR A 7 -21.64 7.39 -24.82
CA THR A 7 -21.14 6.02 -24.69
C THR A 7 -19.76 5.95 -25.32
N VAL A 8 -18.71 5.92 -24.50
CA VAL A 8 -17.34 5.66 -24.98
C VAL A 8 -17.25 4.19 -25.42
N GLU A 9 -16.88 3.94 -26.66
CA GLU A 9 -16.60 2.58 -27.13
C GLU A 9 -15.28 2.10 -26.52
N VAL A 10 -15.36 1.08 -25.65
CA VAL A 10 -14.19 0.44 -25.05
C VAL A 10 -13.76 -0.74 -25.93
N ASP A 11 -12.49 -0.81 -26.32
CA ASP A 11 -11.99 -1.94 -27.10
C ASP A 11 -12.02 -3.26 -26.30
N GLN A 12 -11.99 -4.38 -27.02
CA GLN A 12 -12.06 -5.71 -26.42
C GLN A 12 -10.89 -6.01 -25.47
N PRO A 13 -9.62 -5.69 -25.81
CA PRO A 13 -8.50 -5.87 -24.88
C PRO A 13 -8.67 -5.14 -23.55
N THR A 14 -9.21 -3.93 -23.56
CA THR A 14 -9.45 -3.13 -22.36
C THR A 14 -10.55 -3.75 -21.50
N ARG A 15 -11.65 -4.22 -22.10
CA ARG A 15 -12.73 -4.93 -21.38
C ARG A 15 -12.20 -6.19 -20.70
N GLU A 16 -11.39 -6.97 -21.41
CA GLU A 16 -10.78 -8.18 -20.88
C GLU A 16 -9.83 -7.87 -19.71
N ALA A 17 -8.98 -6.85 -19.84
CA ALA A 17 -8.08 -6.42 -18.78
C ALA A 17 -8.85 -5.99 -17.51
N LEU A 18 -9.92 -5.20 -17.66
CA LEU A 18 -10.77 -4.78 -16.55
C LEU A 18 -11.52 -5.95 -15.90
N ALA A 19 -12.01 -6.91 -16.69
CA ALA A 19 -12.67 -8.10 -16.18
C ALA A 19 -11.70 -8.99 -15.38
N ARG A 20 -10.48 -9.19 -15.89
CA ARG A 20 -9.40 -9.91 -15.17
C ARG A 20 -9.01 -9.20 -13.88
N LEU A 21 -8.84 -7.88 -13.92
CA LEU A 21 -8.50 -7.09 -12.72
C LEU A 21 -9.59 -7.22 -11.64
N SER A 22 -10.85 -7.13 -12.05
CA SER A 22 -12.01 -7.26 -11.16
C SER A 22 -12.12 -8.67 -10.55
N ALA A 23 -11.61 -9.68 -11.26
CA ALA A 23 -11.48 -11.06 -10.77
C ALA A 23 -10.22 -11.30 -9.92
N GLY A 24 -9.40 -10.26 -9.66
CA GLY A 24 -8.19 -10.34 -8.84
C GLY A 24 -6.93 -10.76 -9.59
N ASP A 25 -6.96 -10.87 -10.92
CA ASP A 25 -5.75 -11.10 -11.72
C ASP A 25 -4.93 -9.81 -11.80
N LEU A 26 -4.02 -9.64 -10.84
CA LEU A 26 -3.07 -8.53 -10.80
C LEU A 26 -1.99 -8.63 -11.89
N GLY A 27 -1.94 -9.73 -12.66
CA GLY A 27 -1.04 -9.90 -13.80
C GLY A 27 -1.25 -8.87 -14.91
N VAL A 28 -2.40 -8.20 -14.92
CA VAL A 28 -2.69 -7.05 -15.80
C VAL A 28 -1.96 -5.77 -15.36
N LEU A 29 -1.57 -5.69 -14.09
CA LEU A 29 -0.83 -4.57 -13.48
C LEU A 29 0.68 -4.81 -13.43
N ARG A 30 1.21 -5.85 -14.09
CA ARG A 30 2.66 -6.09 -14.19
C ARG A 30 3.51 -4.85 -14.54
N PRO A 31 3.07 -3.93 -15.43
CA PRO A 31 3.80 -2.68 -15.66
C PRO A 31 4.01 -1.83 -14.39
N ALA A 32 3.08 -1.86 -13.43
CA ALA A 32 3.21 -1.14 -12.17
C ALA A 32 4.26 -1.77 -11.23
N GLU A 33 4.41 -3.10 -11.23
CA GLU A 33 5.49 -3.77 -10.47
C GLU A 33 6.87 -3.46 -11.08
N GLN A 34 6.95 -3.45 -12.42
CA GLN A 34 8.16 -3.06 -13.14
C GLN A 34 8.54 -1.60 -12.84
N ALA A 35 7.56 -0.69 -12.87
CA ALA A 35 7.77 0.70 -12.51
C ALA A 35 8.32 0.85 -11.08
N ARG A 36 7.84 0.07 -10.11
CA ARG A 36 8.39 0.09 -8.73
C ARG A 36 9.84 -0.38 -8.66
N ALA A 37 10.19 -1.39 -9.44
CA ALA A 37 11.58 -1.87 -9.51
C ALA A 37 12.50 -0.81 -10.12
N GLU A 38 12.02 -0.11 -11.15
CA GLU A 38 12.70 1.02 -11.79
C GLU A 38 12.82 2.22 -10.86
N ASP A 39 11.76 2.59 -10.13
CA ASP A 39 11.77 3.64 -9.11
C ASP A 39 12.84 3.37 -8.04
N ARG A 40 12.93 2.12 -7.56
CA ARG A 40 13.98 1.73 -6.62
C ARG A 40 15.36 1.90 -7.23
N ALA A 41 15.58 1.34 -8.42
CA ALA A 41 16.87 1.42 -9.10
C ALA A 41 17.29 2.88 -9.37
N GLY A 42 16.35 3.73 -9.78
CA GLY A 42 16.58 5.15 -10.05
C GLY A 42 16.78 5.99 -8.79
N SER A 43 16.23 5.57 -7.64
CA SER A 43 16.37 6.30 -6.37
C SER A 43 17.78 6.23 -5.76
N GLY A 44 18.57 5.21 -6.10
CA GLY A 44 19.87 4.94 -5.46
C GLY A 44 19.80 4.41 -4.03
N LEU A 45 18.60 4.16 -3.50
CA LEU A 45 18.41 3.55 -2.18
C LEU A 45 18.59 2.04 -2.23
N ASP A 46 19.15 1.46 -1.17
CA ASP A 46 19.11 0.01 -0.99
C ASP A 46 17.67 -0.48 -0.77
N ALA A 47 17.46 -1.80 -0.93
CA ALA A 47 16.12 -2.39 -0.85
C ALA A 47 15.42 -2.13 0.49
N ARG A 48 16.17 -2.21 1.60
CA ARG A 48 15.63 -2.02 2.96
C ARG A 48 15.20 -0.57 3.17
N THR A 49 16.05 0.38 2.80
CA THR A 49 15.80 1.82 2.92
C THR A 49 14.64 2.24 2.03
N PHE A 50 14.58 1.75 0.78
CA PHE A 50 13.46 2.01 -0.11
C PHE A 50 12.12 1.49 0.46
N ALA A 51 12.12 0.29 1.06
CA ALA A 51 10.94 -0.27 1.71
C ALA A 51 10.47 0.58 2.91
N LEU A 52 11.39 1.05 3.75
CA LEU A 52 11.06 1.95 4.88
C LEU A 52 10.44 3.27 4.40
N VAL A 53 10.98 3.86 3.33
CA VAL A 53 10.41 5.08 2.73
C VAL A 53 9.00 4.82 2.21
N ARG A 54 8.75 3.68 1.57
CA ARG A 54 7.41 3.31 1.11
C ARG A 54 6.42 3.17 2.26
N ILE A 55 6.80 2.52 3.36
CA ILE A 55 5.96 2.41 4.56
C ILE A 55 5.64 3.81 5.10
N ALA A 56 6.63 4.69 5.19
CA ALA A 56 6.41 6.08 5.62
C ALA A 56 5.42 6.82 4.70
N VAL A 57 5.47 6.60 3.38
CA VAL A 57 4.52 7.16 2.41
C VAL A 57 3.12 6.61 2.61
N LEU A 58 2.94 5.31 2.86
CA LEU A 58 1.63 4.73 3.15
C LEU A 58 0.98 5.40 4.36
N ILE A 59 1.75 5.60 5.43
CA ILE A 59 1.31 6.29 6.64
C ILE A 59 0.96 7.76 6.31
N ALA A 60 1.86 8.46 5.62
CA ALA A 60 1.68 9.88 5.28
C ALA A 60 0.45 10.13 4.40
N LEU A 61 0.14 9.19 3.50
CA LEU A 61 -1.02 9.29 2.60
C LEU A 61 -2.32 8.77 3.21
N ASP A 62 -2.29 8.21 4.42
CA ASP A 62 -3.44 7.49 5.00
C ASP A 62 -3.97 6.42 4.02
N ALA A 63 -3.05 5.60 3.53
CA ALA A 63 -3.33 4.65 2.46
C ALA A 63 -4.38 3.61 2.88
N PRO A 64 -5.19 3.08 1.94
CA PRO A 64 -6.19 2.07 2.27
C PRO A 64 -5.54 0.74 2.72
N PRO A 65 -6.23 -0.07 3.55
CA PRO A 65 -5.75 -1.35 4.10
C PRO A 65 -5.04 -2.27 3.11
N ALA A 66 -5.61 -2.44 1.91
CA ALA A 66 -5.07 -3.29 0.86
C ALA A 66 -3.64 -2.89 0.43
N SER A 67 -3.29 -1.60 0.57
CA SER A 67 -1.94 -1.11 0.26
C SER A 67 -0.89 -1.67 1.22
N TYR A 68 -1.23 -1.85 2.51
CA TYR A 68 -0.32 -2.43 3.48
C TYR A 68 -0.13 -3.94 3.23
N LEU A 69 -1.20 -4.66 2.94
CA LEU A 69 -1.16 -6.10 2.66
C LEU A 69 -0.24 -6.46 1.48
N GLY A 70 -0.16 -5.59 0.47
CA GLY A 70 0.77 -5.79 -0.66
C GLY A 70 2.22 -5.38 -0.38
N GLN A 71 2.46 -4.41 0.51
CA GLN A 71 3.78 -3.78 0.67
C GLN A 71 4.56 -4.27 1.89
N ILE A 72 3.89 -4.63 2.98
CA ILE A 72 4.53 -5.12 4.20
C ILE A 72 5.28 -6.43 3.96
N PRO A 73 4.72 -7.45 3.26
CA PRO A 73 5.48 -8.66 2.92
C PRO A 73 6.74 -8.38 2.11
N GLN A 74 6.66 -7.48 1.12
CA GLN A 74 7.82 -7.06 0.33
C GLN A 74 8.89 -6.36 1.18
N ALA A 75 8.48 -5.59 2.20
CA ALA A 75 9.41 -4.96 3.12
C ALA A 75 10.13 -6.00 4.00
N LEU A 76 9.42 -7.05 4.46
CA LEU A 76 10.02 -8.17 5.18
C LEU A 76 11.06 -8.89 4.32
N GLU A 77 10.75 -9.17 3.05
CA GLU A 77 11.69 -9.76 2.08
C GLU A 77 12.92 -8.87 1.85
N ALA A 78 12.76 -7.54 1.95
CA ALA A 78 13.85 -6.57 1.88
C ALA A 78 14.64 -6.43 3.20
N GLY A 79 14.35 -7.21 4.23
CA GLY A 79 15.06 -7.21 5.51
C GLY A 79 14.62 -6.13 6.50
N VAL A 80 13.41 -5.57 6.33
CA VAL A 80 12.78 -4.70 7.32
C VAL A 80 12.18 -5.57 8.43
N ALA A 81 12.54 -5.31 9.69
CA ALA A 81 11.93 -6.00 10.82
C ALA A 81 10.63 -5.31 11.26
N PRO A 82 9.67 -6.02 11.90
CA PRO A 82 8.48 -5.38 12.48
C PRO A 82 8.79 -4.23 13.45
N ALA A 83 9.89 -4.34 14.20
CA ALA A 83 10.38 -3.28 15.08
C ALA A 83 10.78 -2.01 14.32
N ASP A 84 11.30 -2.13 13.09
CA ASP A 84 11.60 -0.98 12.24
C ASP A 84 10.31 -0.26 11.81
N MET A 85 9.23 -0.99 11.55
CA MET A 85 7.93 -0.41 11.15
C MET A 85 7.31 0.41 12.30
N LEU A 86 7.41 -0.11 13.53
CA LEU A 86 7.08 0.66 14.73
C LEU A 86 8.01 1.87 14.88
N GLY A 87 9.29 1.71 14.55
CA GLY A 87 10.25 2.81 14.44
C GLY A 87 9.80 3.89 13.47
N VAL A 88 9.30 3.52 12.28
CA VAL A 88 8.77 4.45 11.28
C VAL A 88 7.56 5.20 11.83
N LEU A 89 6.58 4.51 12.42
CA LEU A 89 5.41 5.13 13.06
C LEU A 89 5.83 6.21 14.07
N ARG A 90 6.83 5.91 14.91
CA ARG A 90 7.39 6.86 15.89
C ARG A 90 8.12 8.01 15.21
N ALA A 91 8.91 7.73 14.18
CA ALA A 91 9.74 8.71 13.49
C ALA A 91 8.91 9.74 12.72
N VAL A 92 7.78 9.34 12.13
CA VAL A 92 6.94 10.24 11.31
C VAL A 92 5.84 10.94 12.09
N ALA A 93 5.59 10.56 13.35
CA ALA A 93 4.43 10.99 14.12
C ALA A 93 4.26 12.52 14.19
N SER A 94 5.37 13.25 14.38
CA SER A 94 5.33 14.71 14.45
C SER A 94 5.08 15.40 13.11
N GLN A 95 5.39 14.73 11.99
CA GLN A 95 5.30 15.27 10.63
C GLN A 95 3.93 15.01 10.03
N VAL A 96 3.37 13.82 10.25
CA VAL A 96 2.08 13.40 9.64
C VAL A 96 0.90 13.57 10.60
N GLY A 97 1.16 13.70 11.90
CA GLY A 97 0.16 13.81 12.96
C GLY A 97 -0.31 12.44 13.49
N MET A 98 -0.74 12.43 14.76
CA MET A 98 -1.17 11.22 15.46
C MET A 98 -2.32 10.45 14.78
N PRO A 99 -3.34 11.09 14.18
CA PRO A 99 -4.44 10.34 13.56
C PRO A 99 -3.97 9.34 12.49
N LYS A 100 -3.05 9.74 11.60
CA LYS A 100 -2.49 8.87 10.55
C LYS A 100 -1.66 7.73 11.13
N VAL A 101 -0.91 8.00 12.20
CA VAL A 101 -0.12 6.97 12.90
C VAL A 101 -1.02 5.91 13.55
N VAL A 102 -2.07 6.36 14.24
CA VAL A 102 -3.04 5.47 14.90
C VAL A 102 -3.80 4.65 13.87
N ALA A 103 -4.20 5.25 12.74
CA ALA A 103 -4.88 4.56 11.65
C ALA A 103 -3.99 3.52 10.95
N ALA A 104 -2.69 3.77 10.81
CA ALA A 104 -1.76 2.84 10.15
C ALA A 104 -1.38 1.63 11.03
N ALA A 105 -1.39 1.79 12.36
CA ALA A 105 -1.01 0.73 13.29
C ALA A 105 -1.80 -0.58 13.10
N PRO A 106 -3.15 -0.58 13.01
CA PRO A 106 -3.89 -1.81 12.78
C PRO A 106 -3.59 -2.44 11.41
N GLU A 107 -3.38 -1.64 10.38
CA GLU A 107 -3.08 -2.14 9.03
C GLU A 107 -1.73 -2.84 8.96
N ILE A 108 -0.71 -2.28 9.63
CA ILE A 108 0.60 -2.92 9.76
C ILE A 108 0.47 -4.22 10.55
N ALA A 109 -0.27 -4.23 11.66
CA ALA A 109 -0.47 -5.44 12.46
C ALA A 109 -1.16 -6.56 11.68
N LEU A 110 -2.23 -6.23 10.94
CA LEU A 110 -2.94 -7.18 10.10
C LEU A 110 -2.05 -7.72 8.97
N ALA A 111 -1.27 -6.86 8.33
CA ALA A 111 -0.34 -7.29 7.28
C ALA A 111 0.84 -8.12 7.80
N LEU A 112 1.14 -8.04 9.10
CA LEU A 112 2.05 -8.94 9.81
C LEU A 112 1.39 -10.24 10.30
N GLY A 113 0.09 -10.43 10.04
CA GLY A 113 -0.68 -11.60 10.48
C GLY A 113 -1.04 -11.58 11.96
N LEU A 114 -0.97 -10.42 12.63
CA LEU A 114 -1.34 -10.28 14.03
C LEU A 114 -2.85 -10.09 14.16
N SER A 115 -3.45 -10.75 15.16
CA SER A 115 -4.81 -10.43 15.62
C SER A 115 -4.74 -9.25 16.57
N LEU A 116 -5.53 -8.21 16.30
CA LEU A 116 -5.66 -7.08 17.20
C LEU A 116 -6.78 -7.35 18.21
N PRO A 117 -6.61 -6.97 19.49
CA PRO A 117 -7.71 -7.01 20.43
C PRO A 117 -8.83 -6.08 19.94
N GLY A 118 -10.08 -6.44 20.19
CA GLY A 118 -11.21 -5.56 19.91
C GLY A 118 -11.05 -4.23 20.64
N GLY A 119 -11.56 -3.14 20.05
CA GLY A 119 -11.45 -1.79 20.61
C GLY A 119 -12.03 -1.58 22.02
N GLU A 120 -12.70 -2.59 22.57
CA GLU A 120 -13.26 -2.60 23.93
C GLU A 120 -12.20 -2.84 25.02
N GLU A 121 -11.03 -3.43 24.71
CA GLU A 121 -9.99 -3.72 25.71
C GLU A 121 -9.12 -2.51 26.09
N PHE A 122 -9.20 -1.41 25.34
CA PHE A 122 -8.36 -0.22 25.52
C PHE A 122 -9.13 1.02 26.03
N SER A 123 -10.36 0.84 26.52
CA SER A 123 -11.20 1.92 27.05
C SER A 123 -11.13 2.09 28.56
#